data_AF-A7T665-F1
#
_entry.id   AF-A7T665-F1
#
_cell.length_a   1.000
_cell.length_b   1.000
_cell.length_c   1.000
_cell.angle_alpha   90.00
_cell.angle_beta   90.00
_cell.angle_gamma   90.00
#
_symmetry.space_group_name_H-M   'P 1'
#
loop_
_entity.id
_entity.type
_entity.pdbx_description
1 polymer ?
#
loop_
_entity_poly.entity_id
_entity_poly.type
_entity_poly.pdbx_seq_one_letter_code
_entity_poly.pdbx_strand_id
1 'polypeptide(L)'
;PPPPRWYRGPWQTCSQSCDRGVSVRSVLCVRSIKNDEQVALEDKECARPRPLSVRACYKRPCPPPWVSGNWTKCSARCGRGIQRRAVTC
;
A
#
# COMPACT_ATOMS: atom_id res chain seq x y z
N PRO A 1 22.07 -0.61 -30.94
CA PRO A 1 21.20 -0.08 -29.85
C PRO A 1 21.89 -0.25 -28.50
N PRO A 2 21.71 0.68 -27.55
CA PRO A 2 22.27 0.53 -26.20
C PRO A 2 21.69 -0.71 -25.50
N PRO A 3 22.46 -1.34 -24.58
CA PRO A 3 21.98 -2.49 -23.85
C PRO A 3 20.76 -2.13 -22.99
N PRO A 4 19.83 -3.09 -22.77
CA PRO A 4 18.69 -2.88 -21.90
C PRO A 4 19.13 -2.65 -20.45
N ARG A 5 18.41 -1.78 -19.75
CA ARG A 5 18.70 -1.39 -18.37
C ARG A 5 17.44 -1.36 -17.53
N TRP A 6 17.59 -1.51 -16.22
CA TRP A 6 16.48 -1.37 -15.29
C TRP A 6 16.05 0.09 -15.16
N TYR A 7 14.81 0.37 -15.54
CA TYR A 7 14.10 1.57 -15.13
C TYR A 7 13.58 1.40 -13.70
N ARG A 8 13.80 2.41 -12.85
CA ARG A 8 13.32 2.46 -11.47
C ARG A 8 12.45 3.70 -11.31
N GLY A 9 11.14 3.49 -11.32
CA GLY A 9 10.18 4.56 -11.08
C GLY A 9 10.29 5.12 -9.65
N PRO A 10 9.64 6.25 -9.38
CA PRO A 10 9.53 6.78 -8.03
C PRO A 10 8.79 5.80 -7.12
N TRP A 11 9.10 5.85 -5.83
CA TRP A 11 8.30 5.14 -4.83
C TRP A 11 6.94 5.82 -4.68
N GLN A 12 5.89 5.02 -4.73
CA GLN A 12 4.56 5.45 -4.34
C GLN A 12 4.52 5.79 -2.85
N THR A 13 3.45 6.46 -2.44
CA THR A 13 3.16 6.71 -1.03
C THR A 13 3.07 5.41 -0.24
N CYS A 14 3.31 5.49 1.07
CA CYS A 14 3.23 4.33 1.95
C CYS A 14 1.79 3.81 1.97
N SER A 15 1.62 2.48 1.92
CA SER A 15 0.29 1.83 1.97
C SER A 15 -0.47 2.10 3.26
N GLN A 16 0.25 2.49 4.33
CA GLN A 16 -0.33 2.89 5.60
C GLN A 16 0.02 4.36 5.91
N SER A 17 -0.93 5.08 6.49
CA SER A 17 -0.75 6.45 6.96
C SER A 17 -0.11 6.53 8.35
N CYS A 18 -0.11 5.42 9.08
CA CYS A 18 0.48 5.22 10.40
C CYS A 18 1.08 3.80 10.51
N ASP A 19 1.87 3.54 11.54
CA ASP A 19 2.62 2.29 11.74
C ASP A 19 3.51 1.88 10.55
N ARG A 20 3.75 0.57 10.41
CA ARG A 20 4.50 -0.04 9.31
C ARG A 20 3.57 -0.27 8.13
N GLY A 21 3.99 0.20 6.97
CA GLY A 21 3.36 -0.10 5.69
C GLY A 21 4.39 -0.53 4.64
N VAL A 22 3.96 -0.52 3.40
CA VAL A 22 4.77 -0.88 2.24
C VAL A 22 4.67 0.21 1.18
N SER A 23 5.80 0.59 0.60
CA SER A 23 5.87 1.42 -0.60
C SER A 23 6.24 0.55 -1.80
N VAL A 24 5.57 0.78 -2.91
CA VAL A 24 5.78 0.06 -4.18
C VAL A 24 6.31 1.03 -5.24
N ARG A 25 7.13 0.54 -6.18
CA ARG A 25 7.57 1.28 -7.36
C ARG A 25 7.58 0.40 -8.60
N SER A 26 7.49 1.03 -9.77
CA SER A 26 7.69 0.34 -11.05
C SER A 26 9.17 0.00 -11.25
N VAL A 27 9.44 -1.27 -11.56
CA VAL A 27 10.76 -1.77 -11.99
C VAL A 27 10.54 -2.50 -13.31
N LEU A 28 10.99 -1.88 -14.40
CA LEU A 28 10.81 -2.35 -15.77
C LEU A 28 12.17 -2.52 -16.44
N CYS A 29 12.35 -3.59 -17.21
CA CYS A 29 13.47 -3.66 -18.13
C CYS A 29 13.17 -2.78 -19.34
N VAL A 30 14.03 -1.80 -19.64
CA VAL A 30 13.81 -0.87 -20.76
C VAL A 30 15.02 -0.80 -21.66
N ARG A 31 14.79 -0.56 -22.95
CA ARG A 31 15.82 -0.26 -23.93
C ARG A 31 15.54 1.08 -24.59
N SER A 32 16.53 1.96 -24.57
CA SER A 32 16.45 3.25 -25.26
C SER A 32 16.45 3.04 -26.77
N ILE A 33 15.48 3.65 -27.44
CA ILE A 33 15.34 3.73 -28.90
C ILE A 33 15.86 5.12 -29.34
N LYS A 34 15.63 5.53 -30.58
CA LYS A 34 15.89 6.88 -31.08
C LYS A 34 14.92 7.89 -30.43
N ASN A 35 15.30 9.17 -30.42
CA ASN A 35 14.47 10.30 -29.93
C ASN A 35 14.03 10.19 -28.45
N ASP A 36 14.91 9.69 -27.57
CA ASP A 36 14.66 9.52 -26.12
C ASP A 36 13.50 8.59 -25.73
N GLU A 37 12.90 7.89 -26.69
CA GLU A 37 11.89 6.89 -26.42
C GLU A 37 12.49 5.65 -25.76
N GLN A 38 11.70 5.00 -24.90
CA GLN A 38 12.07 3.77 -24.21
C GLN A 38 11.00 2.72 -24.43
N VAL A 39 11.41 1.51 -24.80
CA VAL A 39 10.50 0.36 -24.90
C VAL A 39 10.69 -0.55 -23.69
N ALA A 40 9.57 -1.01 -23.12
CA ALA A 40 9.57 -2.03 -22.08
C ALA A 40 9.83 -3.41 -22.70
N LEU A 41 10.72 -4.18 -22.07
CA LEU A 41 11.10 -5.53 -22.45
C LEU A 41 10.77 -6.51 -21.31
N GLU A 42 10.92 -7.80 -21.58
CA GLU A 42 10.85 -8.82 -20.55
C GLU A 42 12.01 -8.68 -19.54
N ASP A 43 11.75 -9.05 -18.28
CA ASP A 43 12.72 -8.95 -17.18
C ASP A 43 14.04 -9.70 -17.47
N LYS A 44 14.00 -10.78 -18.25
CA LYS A 44 15.16 -11.61 -18.58
C LYS A 44 16.19 -10.90 -19.48
N GLU A 45 15.75 -9.87 -20.20
CA GLU A 45 16.61 -9.09 -21.10
C GLU A 45 17.57 -8.19 -20.31
N CYS A 46 17.21 -7.84 -19.06
CA CYS A 46 18.07 -7.05 -18.19
C CYS A 46 18.92 -7.92 -17.28
N ALA A 47 20.13 -7.44 -16.96
CA ALA A 47 21.04 -8.13 -16.06
C ALA A 47 20.43 -8.30 -14.65
N ARG A 48 20.63 -9.48 -14.06
CA ARG A 48 20.29 -9.72 -12.64
C ARG A 48 21.31 -9.04 -11.72
N PRO A 49 20.92 -8.66 -10.49
CA PRO A 49 19.60 -8.86 -9.88
C PRO A 49 18.56 -7.82 -10.30
N ARG A 50 17.27 -8.20 -10.27
CA ARG A 50 16.15 -7.26 -10.44
C ARG A 50 16.10 -6.33 -9.23
N PRO A 51 16.07 -4.99 -9.42
CA PRO A 51 15.92 -4.05 -8.32
C PRO A 51 14.64 -4.27 -7.53
N LEU A 52 14.67 -3.94 -6.23
CA LEU A 52 13.48 -4.04 -5.37
C LEU A 52 12.33 -3.19 -5.93
N SER A 53 11.17 -3.80 -6.12
CA SER A 53 9.90 -3.13 -6.43
C SER A 53 9.08 -2.79 -5.19
N VAL A 54 9.47 -3.33 -4.03
CA VAL A 54 8.75 -3.24 -2.76
C VAL A 54 9.72 -2.92 -1.63
N ARG A 55 9.33 -2.02 -0.72
CA ARG A 55 10.12 -1.61 0.45
C ARG A 55 9.20 -1.34 1.64
N ALA A 56 9.66 -1.66 2.85
CA ALA A 56 8.99 -1.24 4.08
C ALA A 56 9.07 0.28 4.27
N CYS A 57 7.98 0.88 4.72
CA CYS A 57 7.91 2.27 5.16
C CYS A 57 7.36 2.34 6.58
N TYR A 58 7.82 3.32 7.35
CA TYR A 58 7.43 3.51 8.74
C TYR A 58 6.87 4.92 8.92
N LYS A 59 5.72 4.99 9.58
CA LYS A 59 5.03 6.22 9.95
C LYS A 59 4.87 6.26 11.47
N ARG A 60 4.31 7.36 11.97
CA ARG A 60 3.94 7.50 13.38
C ARG A 60 2.99 6.37 13.80
N PRO A 61 2.97 5.96 15.07
CA PRO A 61 2.04 4.96 15.54
C PRO A 61 0.59 5.27 15.18
N CYS A 62 -0.20 4.26 14.82
CA CYS A 62 -1.63 4.45 14.64
C CYS A 62 -2.28 4.77 15.99
N PRO A 63 -3.34 5.61 16.01
CA PRO A 63 -4.20 5.70 17.18
C PRO A 63 -4.72 4.29 17.53
N PRO A 64 -4.91 3.99 18.82
CA PRO A 64 -5.46 2.71 19.22
C PRO A 64 -6.85 2.53 18.59
N PRO A 65 -7.19 1.28 18.20
CA PRO A 65 -8.47 1.01 17.57
C PRO A 65 -9.61 1.14 18.58
N TRP A 66 -10.73 1.69 18.13
CA TRP A 66 -11.95 1.68 18.94
C TRP A 66 -12.45 0.25 19.13
N VAL A 67 -12.66 -0.13 20.38
CA VAL A 67 -13.26 -1.41 20.74
C VAL A 67 -14.69 -1.15 21.17
N SER A 68 -15.64 -1.72 20.43
CA SER A 68 -17.06 -1.66 20.79
C SER A 68 -17.46 -2.91 21.58
N GLY A 69 -18.02 -2.70 22.77
CA GLY A 69 -18.66 -3.76 23.54
C GLY A 69 -20.00 -4.21 22.93
N ASN A 70 -20.62 -5.20 23.59
CA ASN A 70 -21.93 -5.71 23.19
C ASN A 70 -23.02 -4.65 23.34
N TRP A 71 -24.02 -4.73 22.48
CA TRP A 71 -25.25 -3.94 22.61
C TRP A 71 -26.05 -4.38 23.84
N THR A 72 -26.58 -3.42 24.58
CA THR A 72 -27.55 -3.68 25.65
C THR A 72 -28.85 -4.21 25.06
N LYS A 73 -29.68 -4.84 25.90
CA LYS A 73 -31.07 -5.15 25.51
C LYS A 73 -31.81 -3.86 25.14
N CYS A 74 -32.81 -3.99 24.26
CA CYS A 74 -33.68 -2.88 23.89
C CYS A 74 -34.43 -2.36 25.11
N SER A 75 -34.51 -1.04 25.27
CA SER A 75 -35.23 -0.41 26.38
C SER A 75 -36.74 -0.65 26.35
N ALA A 76 -37.28 -1.03 25.19
CA ALA A 76 -38.70 -1.31 25.01
C ALA A 76 -38.90 -2.76 24.55
N ARG A 77 -39.97 -3.40 25.06
CA ARG A 77 -40.37 -4.75 24.64
C ARG A 77 -41.13 -4.74 23.30
N CYS A 78 -41.77 -3.62 22.95
CA CYS A 78 -42.45 -3.39 21.68
C CYS A 78 -42.38 -1.90 21.32
N GLY A 79 -42.53 -1.57 20.03
CA GLY A 79 -42.42 -0.20 19.53
C GLY A 79 -40.97 0.29 19.42
N ARG A 80 -40.76 1.61 19.54
CA ARG A 80 -39.43 2.24 19.45
C ARG A 80 -38.71 2.15 20.80
N GLY A 81 -37.47 1.70 20.79
CA GLY A 81 -36.61 1.66 21.96
C GLY A 81 -35.16 2.00 21.61
N ILE A 82 -34.33 2.13 22.64
CA ILE A 82 -32.91 2.49 22.53
C ILE A 82 -32.07 1.31 22.98
N GLN A 83 -31.02 1.01 22.22
CA GLN A 83 -29.92 0.16 22.66
C GLN A 83 -28.65 1.01 22.78
N ARG A 84 -27.83 0.69 23.76
CA ARG A 84 -26.54 1.35 24.01
C ARG A 84 -25.44 0.31 23.86
N ARG A 85 -24.22 0.75 23.56
CA ARG A 85 -23.02 -0.08 23.67
C ARG A 85 -21.90 0.78 24.21
N ALA A 86 -21.01 0.18 24.98
CA ALA A 86 -19.77 0.85 25.36
C ALA A 86 -18.82 0.90 24.17
N VAL A 87 -18.09 1.99 24.02
CA VAL A 87 -16.98 2.11 23.06
C VAL A 87 -15.79 2.64 23.85
N THR A 88 -14.69 1.90 23.81
CA THR A 88 -13.43 2.27 24.47
C THR A 88 -12.35 2.49 23.42
N CYS A 89 -11.43 3.39 23.73
CA CYS A 89 -10.22 3.66 22.97
C CYS A 89 -9.08 2.82 23.55
#